data_AF-A0A535GQC9-F1
#
_entry.id   AF-A0A535GQC9-F1
#
_cell.length_a   1.000
_cell.length_b   1.000
_cell.length_c   1.000
_cell.angle_alpha   90.00
_cell.angle_beta   90.00
_cell.angle_gamma   90.00
#
_symmetry.space_group_name_H-M   'P 1'
#
loop_
_entity.id
_entity.type
_entity.pdbx_description
1 polymer ?
#
loop_
_entity_poly.entity_id
_entity_poly.type
_entity_poly.pdbx_seq_one_letter_code
_entity_poly.pdbx_strand_id
1 'polypeptide(L)'
;MTVIITTDDQIELDVHDDAAALARIFTLPIGARLEGLAEIYGASSFDQAAMTRLREVHEHGDGFRVHEEDPRYAPALQRLVDADAWGQLRRDLARAWEYQRSVLPGIHHPDRIDVRLTLGNPDDPVFVERTHGYYGMGATPGTIWLVAWPTDYNLSRIGACGVHELVHNLRTPNIETSFNLVEWVIHEGLAEVFTTEVCGLD
;
A
#
# COMPACT_ATOMS: atom_id res chain seq x y z
N MET A 1 -11.81 -6.76 11.12
CA MET A 1 -12.90 -7.43 10.39
C MET A 1 -12.39 -8.75 9.87
N THR A 2 -13.22 -9.78 9.81
CA THR A 2 -12.85 -11.03 9.15
C THR A 2 -12.99 -10.82 7.64
N VAL A 3 -11.90 -11.02 6.89
CA VAL A 3 -11.90 -10.94 5.42
C VAL A 3 -12.70 -12.11 4.88
N ILE A 4 -13.66 -11.85 4.00
CA ILE A 4 -14.46 -12.90 3.36
C ILE A 4 -13.77 -13.27 2.06
N ILE A 5 -13.47 -14.55 1.89
CA ILE A 5 -12.99 -15.06 0.61
C ILE A 5 -14.19 -15.52 -0.21
N THR A 6 -14.28 -15.06 -1.45
CA THR A 6 -15.34 -15.37 -2.40
C THR A 6 -14.76 -15.76 -3.76
N THR A 7 -15.64 -16.18 -4.68
CA THR A 7 -15.35 -16.45 -6.10
C THR A 7 -16.25 -15.61 -7.02
N ASP A 8 -16.93 -14.60 -6.46
CA ASP A 8 -17.85 -13.73 -7.18
C ASP A 8 -17.12 -12.86 -8.22
N ASP A 9 -17.86 -12.31 -9.19
CA ASP A 9 -17.28 -11.47 -10.24
C ASP A 9 -16.93 -10.03 -9.78
N GLN A 10 -17.16 -9.71 -8.51
CA GLN A 10 -17.01 -8.36 -7.95
C GLN A 10 -16.03 -8.38 -6.79
N ILE A 11 -15.13 -7.40 -6.78
CA ILE A 11 -14.26 -7.07 -5.67
C ILE A 11 -14.42 -5.58 -5.35
N GLU A 12 -14.50 -5.25 -4.07
CA GLU A 12 -14.43 -3.86 -3.63
C GLU A 12 -12.96 -3.47 -3.41
N LEU A 13 -12.44 -2.57 -4.26
CA LEU A 13 -11.10 -1.99 -4.11
C LEU A 13 -11.23 -0.60 -3.50
N ASP A 14 -11.10 -0.49 -2.18
CA ASP A 14 -11.24 0.79 -1.48
C ASP A 14 -9.88 1.48 -1.32
N VAL A 15 -9.58 2.42 -2.22
CA VAL A 15 -8.39 3.27 -2.14
C VAL A 15 -8.68 4.48 -1.27
N HIS A 16 -8.18 4.42 -0.04
CA HIS A 16 -8.36 5.46 1.00
C HIS A 16 -7.71 6.77 0.57
N ASP A 17 -8.50 7.82 0.40
CA ASP A 17 -8.02 9.17 0.07
C ASP A 17 -7.50 9.92 1.30
N ASP A 18 -6.40 9.41 1.85
CA ASP A 18 -5.85 9.92 3.10
C ASP A 18 -4.98 11.17 2.90
N ALA A 19 -4.78 11.63 1.67
CA ALA A 19 -3.87 12.74 1.36
C ALA A 19 -4.16 14.00 2.17
N ALA A 20 -5.42 14.44 2.21
CA ALA A 20 -5.81 15.62 2.99
C ALA A 20 -5.64 15.40 4.50
N ALA A 21 -5.79 14.17 4.97
CA ALA A 21 -5.63 13.84 6.39
C ALA A 21 -4.15 13.77 6.79
N LEU A 22 -3.30 13.12 5.98
CA LEU A 22 -1.86 13.10 6.13
C LEU A 22 -1.28 14.52 6.12
N ALA A 23 -1.76 15.40 5.23
CA ALA A 23 -1.34 16.80 5.21
C ALA A 23 -1.63 17.51 6.54
N ARG A 24 -2.77 17.22 7.17
CA ARG A 24 -3.10 17.76 8.50
C ARG A 24 -2.14 17.24 9.57
N ILE A 25 -1.73 15.97 9.52
CA ILE A 25 -0.77 15.41 10.49
C ILE A 25 0.52 16.22 10.55
N PHE A 26 1.04 16.64 9.40
CA PHE A 26 2.28 17.43 9.33
C PHE A 26 2.14 18.86 9.87
N THR A 27 0.92 19.33 10.11
CA THR A 27 0.66 20.62 10.79
C THR A 27 0.47 20.48 12.30
N LEU A 28 0.26 19.26 12.80
CA LEU A 28 0.08 19.00 14.22
C LEU A 28 1.42 19.07 14.96
N PRO A 29 1.42 19.51 16.24
CA PRO A 29 2.55 19.30 17.13
C PRO A 29 2.88 17.81 17.23
N ILE A 30 4.18 17.46 17.34
CA ILE A 30 4.67 16.07 17.43
C ILE A 30 3.82 15.19 18.37
N GLY A 31 3.48 15.71 19.57
CA GLY A 31 2.72 14.96 20.58
C GLY A 31 1.31 14.54 20.16
N ALA A 32 0.73 15.18 19.14
CA ALA A 32 -0.62 14.90 18.63
C ALA A 32 -0.63 14.08 17.33
N ARG A 33 0.53 13.87 16.68
CA ARG A 33 0.60 13.22 15.36
C ARG A 33 0.14 11.77 15.37
N LEU A 34 0.54 11.00 16.38
CA LEU A 34 0.15 9.59 16.48
C LEU A 34 -1.35 9.42 16.69
N GLU A 35 -1.99 10.31 17.47
CA GLU A 35 -3.45 10.30 17.64
C GLU A 35 -4.16 10.67 16.35
N GLY A 36 -3.73 11.73 15.65
CA GLY A 36 -4.29 12.07 14.35
C GLY A 36 -4.12 10.93 13.33
N LEU A 37 -3.00 10.22 13.36
CA LEU A 37 -2.77 9.06 12.50
C LEU A 37 -3.70 7.89 12.85
N ALA A 38 -3.98 7.68 14.14
CA ALA A 38 -4.94 6.68 14.58
C ALA A 38 -6.36 6.98 14.05
N GLU A 39 -6.76 8.26 14.03
CA GLU A 39 -8.04 8.69 13.45
C GLU A 39 -8.14 8.34 11.95
N ILE A 40 -7.06 8.57 11.18
CA ILE A 40 -7.00 8.20 9.74
C ILE A 40 -7.27 6.69 9.58
N TYR A 41 -6.66 5.87 10.44
CA TYR A 41 -6.78 4.43 10.34
C TYR A 41 -8.01 3.84 11.04
N GLY A 42 -8.87 4.67 11.61
CA GLY A 42 -10.07 4.25 12.34
C GLY A 42 -9.75 3.53 13.67
N ALA A 43 -8.55 3.76 14.22
CA ALA A 43 -8.11 3.19 15.48
C ALA A 43 -8.44 4.14 16.64
N SER A 44 -8.91 3.57 17.75
CA SER A 44 -9.15 4.33 18.98
C SER A 44 -7.83 4.68 19.67
N SER A 45 -7.63 5.94 20.06
CA SER A 45 -6.47 6.36 20.85
C SER A 45 -6.44 5.72 22.25
N PHE A 46 -7.55 5.17 22.72
CA PHE A 46 -7.62 4.38 23.95
C PHE A 46 -7.15 2.93 23.78
N ASP A 47 -7.03 2.42 22.55
CA ASP A 47 -6.48 1.09 22.27
C ASP A 47 -4.94 1.13 22.26
N GLN A 48 -4.34 0.82 23.41
CA GLN A 48 -2.89 0.87 23.58
C GLN A 48 -2.14 -0.09 22.66
N ALA A 49 -2.72 -1.25 22.32
CA ALA A 49 -2.08 -2.23 21.46
C ALA A 49 -2.07 -1.74 20.00
N ALA A 50 -3.18 -1.18 19.53
CA ALA A 50 -3.27 -0.56 18.21
C ALA A 50 -2.31 0.64 18.10
N MET A 51 -2.28 1.52 19.11
CA MET A 51 -1.39 2.69 19.14
C MET A 51 0.09 2.31 19.15
N THR A 52 0.45 1.25 19.88
CA THR A 52 1.83 0.73 19.92
C THR A 52 2.22 0.17 18.57
N ARG A 53 1.38 -0.68 17.95
CA ARG A 53 1.64 -1.21 16.62
C ARG A 53 1.75 -0.11 15.57
N LEU A 54 0.86 0.87 15.62
CA LEU A 54 0.84 1.99 14.69
C LEU A 54 2.14 2.80 14.74
N ARG A 55 2.61 3.08 15.95
CA ARG A 55 3.93 3.68 16.18
C ARG A 55 5.05 2.80 15.61
N GLU A 56 5.05 1.51 15.93
CA GLU A 56 6.09 0.59 15.49
C GLU A 56 6.20 0.54 13.96
N VAL A 57 5.07 0.43 13.26
CA VAL A 57 5.01 0.45 11.78
C VAL A 57 5.67 1.72 11.23
N HIS A 58 5.30 2.89 11.76
CA HIS A 58 5.79 4.17 11.26
C HIS A 58 7.25 4.49 11.65
N GLU A 59 7.75 3.94 12.76
CA GLU A 59 9.12 4.18 13.23
C GLU A 59 10.12 3.11 12.72
N HIS A 60 9.66 1.95 12.26
CA HIS A 60 10.50 0.85 11.74
C HIS A 60 10.51 0.73 10.20
N GLY A 61 10.14 1.79 9.48
CA GLY A 61 10.37 1.92 8.03
C GLY A 61 9.11 1.84 7.17
N ASP A 62 8.03 1.25 7.67
CA ASP A 62 6.76 1.10 6.96
C ASP A 62 5.89 2.38 6.95
N GLY A 63 6.48 3.52 7.27
CA GLY A 63 5.83 4.81 7.28
C GLY A 63 6.78 5.97 7.60
N PHE A 64 6.20 7.16 7.75
CA PHE A 64 6.92 8.37 8.12
C PHE A 64 7.07 8.44 9.64
N ARG A 65 8.18 9.02 10.10
CA ARG A 65 8.50 9.19 11.53
C ARG A 65 7.52 10.16 12.18
N VAL A 66 6.67 9.64 13.06
CA VAL A 66 5.59 10.41 13.70
C VAL A 66 6.10 11.25 14.87
N HIS A 67 7.28 10.92 15.41
CA HIS A 67 7.88 11.61 16.55
C HIS A 67 8.98 12.64 16.21
N GLU A 68 9.15 12.94 14.92
CA GLU A 68 10.19 13.86 14.46
C GLU A 68 9.61 14.99 13.61
N GLU A 69 10.17 16.20 13.78
CA GLU A 69 9.92 17.30 12.85
C GLU A 69 10.80 17.12 11.63
N ASP A 70 10.16 17.02 10.47
CA ASP A 70 10.86 16.95 9.20
C ASP A 70 10.11 17.80 8.16
N PRO A 71 10.67 18.95 7.76
CA PRO A 71 10.01 19.85 6.81
C PRO A 71 9.89 19.25 5.41
N ARG A 72 10.52 18.10 5.13
CA ARG A 72 10.45 17.42 3.84
C ARG A 72 9.12 16.68 3.63
N TYR A 73 8.40 16.29 4.69
CA TYR A 73 7.17 15.48 4.56
C TYR A 73 6.04 16.20 3.83
N ALA A 74 5.72 17.45 4.18
CA ALA A 74 4.63 18.17 3.54
C ALA A 74 4.86 18.41 2.03
N PRO A 75 6.05 18.88 1.58
CA PRO A 75 6.38 18.94 0.15
C PRO A 75 6.37 17.58 -0.54
N ALA A 76 6.84 16.51 0.12
CA ALA A 76 6.81 15.17 -0.44
C ALA A 76 5.36 14.69 -0.67
N LEU A 77 4.48 14.84 0.33
CA LEU A 77 3.07 14.51 0.16
C LEU A 77 2.44 15.28 -1.01
N GLN A 78 2.74 16.58 -1.12
CA GLN A 78 2.24 17.39 -2.23
C GLN A 78 2.68 16.84 -3.59
N ARG A 79 3.92 16.35 -3.73
CA ARG A 79 4.38 15.70 -4.97
C ARG A 79 3.56 14.46 -5.34
N LEU A 80 3.17 13.64 -4.36
CA LEU A 80 2.31 12.48 -4.61
C LEU A 80 0.90 12.91 -5.04
N VAL A 81 0.36 13.96 -4.43
CA VAL A 81 -0.93 14.56 -4.81
C VAL A 81 -0.88 15.12 -6.22
N ASP A 82 0.15 15.89 -6.55
CA ASP A 82 0.33 16.51 -7.87
C ASP A 82 0.52 15.46 -8.98
N ALA A 83 1.12 14.32 -8.65
CA ALA A 83 1.26 13.17 -9.54
C ALA A 83 0.01 12.28 -9.61
N ASP A 84 -1.07 12.63 -8.91
CA ASP A 84 -2.31 11.84 -8.85
C ASP A 84 -2.08 10.40 -8.37
N ALA A 85 -1.22 10.19 -7.38
CA ALA A 85 -0.83 8.85 -6.90
C ALA A 85 -2.04 7.97 -6.49
N TRP A 86 -3.03 8.55 -5.79
CA TRP A 86 -4.27 7.85 -5.42
C TRP A 86 -5.17 7.57 -6.64
N GLY A 87 -5.20 8.48 -7.62
CA GLY A 87 -5.92 8.24 -8.87
C GLY A 87 -5.26 7.17 -9.73
N GLN A 88 -3.93 7.07 -9.75
CA GLN A 88 -3.19 5.97 -10.37
C GLN A 88 -3.63 4.64 -9.77
N LEU A 89 -3.60 4.51 -8.42
CA LEU A 89 -4.03 3.30 -7.72
C LEU A 89 -5.45 2.88 -8.12
N ARG A 90 -6.41 3.80 -8.06
CA ARG A 90 -7.81 3.49 -8.43
C ARG A 90 -7.95 2.98 -9.85
N ARG A 91 -7.29 3.65 -10.81
CA ARG A 91 -7.38 3.28 -12.23
C ARG A 91 -6.70 1.95 -12.52
N ASP A 92 -5.49 1.76 -12.00
CA ASP A 92 -4.66 0.61 -12.32
C ASP A 92 -5.15 -0.65 -11.63
N LEU A 93 -5.60 -0.56 -10.37
CA LEU A 93 -6.23 -1.69 -9.67
C LEU A 93 -7.55 -2.10 -10.34
N ALA A 94 -8.38 -1.15 -10.77
CA ALA A 94 -9.62 -1.46 -11.50
C ALA A 94 -9.32 -2.16 -12.83
N ARG A 95 -8.33 -1.66 -13.59
CA ARG A 95 -7.86 -2.28 -14.83
C ARG A 95 -7.30 -3.69 -14.60
N ALA A 96 -6.52 -3.87 -13.54
CA ALA A 96 -5.97 -5.17 -13.15
C ALA A 96 -7.05 -6.18 -12.80
N TRP A 97 -8.07 -5.77 -12.03
CA TRP A 97 -9.19 -6.65 -11.72
C TRP A 97 -10.01 -7.02 -12.96
N GLU A 98 -10.28 -6.06 -13.85
CA GLU A 98 -10.97 -6.33 -15.11
C GLU A 98 -10.20 -7.35 -15.97
N TYR A 99 -8.88 -7.18 -16.08
CA TYR A 99 -8.02 -8.13 -16.77
C TYR A 99 -8.06 -9.52 -16.13
N GLN A 100 -7.81 -9.63 -14.82
CA GLN A 100 -7.85 -10.88 -14.06
C GLN A 100 -9.16 -11.63 -14.28
N ARG A 101 -10.31 -10.96 -14.12
CA ARG A 101 -11.63 -11.57 -14.27
C ARG A 101 -11.88 -12.06 -15.69
N SER A 102 -11.31 -11.40 -16.70
CA SER A 102 -11.46 -11.80 -18.10
C SER A 102 -10.68 -13.07 -18.44
N VAL A 103 -9.54 -13.30 -17.79
CA VAL A 103 -8.64 -14.43 -18.08
C VAL A 103 -8.85 -15.62 -17.15
N LEU A 104 -9.23 -15.37 -15.89
CA LEU A 104 -9.42 -16.39 -14.86
C LEU A 104 -10.62 -16.04 -13.96
N PRO A 105 -11.85 -16.19 -14.48
CA PRO A 105 -13.06 -16.01 -13.68
C PRO A 105 -13.16 -17.08 -12.58
N GLY A 106 -13.79 -16.75 -11.45
CA GLY A 106 -14.01 -17.67 -10.33
C GLY A 106 -12.78 -17.99 -9.47
N ILE A 107 -11.70 -17.21 -9.59
CA ILE A 107 -10.56 -17.28 -8.65
C ILE A 107 -11.02 -16.95 -7.23
N HIS A 108 -10.45 -17.56 -6.19
CA HIS A 108 -10.71 -17.12 -4.83
C HIS A 108 -10.03 -15.78 -4.56
N HIS A 109 -10.77 -14.80 -4.03
CA HIS A 109 -10.21 -13.51 -3.66
C HIS A 109 -10.95 -12.93 -2.45
N PRO A 110 -10.35 -11.97 -1.72
CA PRO A 110 -11.09 -11.19 -0.73
C PRO A 110 -12.23 -10.41 -1.41
N ASP A 111 -13.40 -10.35 -0.77
CA ASP A 111 -14.54 -9.56 -1.24
C ASP A 111 -14.26 -8.05 -1.26
N ARG A 112 -13.38 -7.60 -0.36
CA ARG A 112 -12.91 -6.23 -0.22
C ARG A 112 -11.41 -6.18 0.05
N ILE A 113 -10.72 -5.21 -0.56
CA ILE A 113 -9.33 -4.86 -0.26
C ILE A 113 -9.26 -3.38 0.10
N ASP A 114 -8.77 -3.10 1.32
CA ASP A 114 -8.45 -1.76 1.77
C ASP A 114 -7.03 -1.37 1.35
N VAL A 115 -6.90 -0.35 0.53
CA VAL A 115 -5.64 0.11 -0.07
C VAL A 115 -5.23 1.45 0.53
N ARG A 116 -4.06 1.51 1.15
CA ARG A 116 -3.53 2.73 1.77
C ARG A 116 -2.16 3.08 1.22
N LEU A 117 -1.90 4.38 1.11
CA LEU A 117 -0.62 4.95 0.70
C LEU A 117 -0.14 5.95 1.76
N THR A 118 1.08 5.76 2.23
CA THR A 118 1.74 6.66 3.20
C THR A 118 3.12 7.09 2.71
N LEU A 119 3.69 8.10 3.37
CA LEU A 119 5.08 8.47 3.16
C LEU A 119 6.01 7.52 3.91
N GLY A 120 7.17 7.22 3.34
CA GLY A 120 8.25 6.50 4.02
C GLY A 120 9.29 7.42 4.68
N ASN A 121 10.28 6.82 5.34
CA ASN A 121 11.40 7.56 5.95
C ASN A 121 12.49 7.89 4.90
N PRO A 122 12.70 9.17 4.53
CA PRO A 122 13.72 9.54 3.55
C PRO A 122 15.17 9.31 3.97
N ASP A 123 15.40 9.06 5.26
CA ASP A 123 16.75 8.83 5.81
C ASP A 123 17.07 7.34 5.96
N ASP A 124 16.16 6.43 5.57
CA ASP A 124 16.43 4.99 5.53
C ASP A 124 17.12 4.62 4.20
N PRO A 125 18.42 4.25 4.21
CA PRO A 125 19.15 3.93 2.99
C PRO A 125 18.65 2.64 2.33
N VAL A 126 18.11 1.68 3.09
CA VAL A 126 17.56 0.45 2.51
C VAL A 126 16.34 0.80 1.67
N PHE A 127 15.43 1.59 2.23
CA PHE A 127 14.23 2.05 1.52
C PHE A 127 14.58 2.92 0.30
N VAL A 128 15.43 3.94 0.47
CA VAL A 128 15.73 4.87 -0.63
C VAL A 128 16.58 4.21 -1.72
N GLU A 129 17.60 3.44 -1.36
CA GLU A 129 18.57 2.93 -2.35
C GLU A 129 18.19 1.57 -2.93
N ARG A 130 17.54 0.69 -2.15
CA ARG A 130 17.23 -0.68 -2.61
C ARG A 130 15.82 -0.82 -3.17
N THR A 131 14.85 -0.05 -2.68
CA THR A 131 13.47 -0.08 -3.19
C THR A 131 13.14 1.17 -4.01
N HIS A 132 14.13 2.01 -4.32
CA HIS A 132 13.93 3.29 -5.04
C HIS A 132 12.89 4.19 -4.36
N GLY A 133 12.80 4.10 -3.03
CA GLY A 133 11.87 4.89 -2.22
C GLY A 133 10.41 4.53 -2.43
N TYR A 134 10.05 3.33 -2.89
CA TYR A 134 8.66 2.88 -2.85
C TYR A 134 8.59 1.35 -2.74
N TYR A 135 7.56 0.83 -2.07
CA TYR A 135 7.23 -0.59 -2.05
C TYR A 135 5.80 -0.79 -1.54
N GLY A 136 5.31 -2.02 -1.65
CA GLY A 136 4.02 -2.43 -1.14
C GLY A 136 4.08 -3.68 -0.28
N MET A 137 2.97 -3.90 0.42
CA MET A 137 2.68 -5.12 1.17
C MET A 137 1.21 -5.51 0.96
N GLY A 138 1.00 -6.58 0.18
CA GLY A 138 -0.32 -7.12 -0.18
C GLY A 138 -0.46 -8.63 0.04
N ALA A 139 0.53 -9.30 0.65
CA ALA A 139 0.47 -10.74 0.87
C ALA A 139 -0.62 -11.16 1.88
N THR A 140 -1.11 -10.24 2.72
CA THR A 140 -2.25 -10.47 3.61
C THR A 140 -3.54 -10.14 2.87
N PRO A 141 -4.43 -11.14 2.62
CA PRO A 141 -5.68 -10.90 1.92
C PRO A 141 -6.53 -9.81 2.59
N GLY A 142 -7.09 -8.93 1.77
CA GLY A 142 -7.99 -7.84 2.17
C GLY A 142 -7.29 -6.51 2.46
N THR A 143 -5.97 -6.44 2.33
CA THR A 143 -5.22 -5.19 2.56
C THR A 143 -4.08 -5.01 1.57
N ILE A 144 -3.85 -3.77 1.15
CA ILE A 144 -2.65 -3.33 0.47
C ILE A 144 -2.12 -2.10 1.20
N TRP A 145 -0.88 -2.16 1.67
CA TRP A 145 -0.18 -1.03 2.28
C TRP A 145 1.00 -0.61 1.41
N LEU A 146 0.99 0.64 0.97
CA LEU A 146 2.03 1.22 0.13
C LEU A 146 2.79 2.30 0.89
N VAL A 147 4.11 2.26 0.76
CA VAL A 147 5.03 3.25 1.33
C VAL A 147 5.77 3.89 0.17
N ALA A 148 5.76 5.23 0.10
CA ALA A 148 6.46 5.95 -0.95
C ALA A 148 7.18 7.19 -0.41
N TRP A 149 8.41 7.41 -0.87
CA TRP A 149 9.08 8.68 -0.85
C TRP A 149 9.20 9.17 -2.30
N PRO A 150 8.50 10.25 -2.66
CA PRO A 150 8.36 10.65 -4.05
C PRO A 150 9.70 11.02 -4.68
N THR A 151 10.04 10.31 -5.74
CA THR A 151 11.18 10.58 -6.62
C THR A 151 10.69 10.69 -8.06
N ASP A 152 11.47 11.32 -8.93
CA ASP A 152 11.11 11.40 -10.35
C ASP A 152 10.98 10.01 -11.00
N TYR A 153 11.63 9.00 -10.40
CA TYR A 153 11.47 7.60 -10.78
C TYR A 153 10.10 7.04 -10.35
N ASN A 154 9.72 7.11 -9.08
CA ASN A 154 8.56 6.36 -8.60
C ASN A 154 7.21 7.08 -8.74
N LEU A 155 7.17 8.39 -9.03
CA LEU A 155 5.92 9.16 -9.07
C LEU A 155 4.90 8.64 -10.09
N SER A 156 5.35 8.07 -11.21
CA SER A 156 4.47 7.47 -12.23
C SER A 156 4.21 5.97 -12.02
N ARG A 157 4.75 5.38 -10.96
CA ARG A 157 4.80 3.91 -10.74
C ARG A 157 3.94 3.45 -9.57
N ILE A 158 3.26 4.37 -8.88
CA ILE A 158 2.48 4.04 -7.68
C ILE A 158 1.30 3.11 -8.03
N GLY A 159 0.63 3.37 -9.15
CA GLY A 159 -0.45 2.50 -9.62
C GLY A 159 0.02 1.07 -9.94
N ALA A 160 1.14 0.94 -10.68
CA ALA A 160 1.76 -0.35 -10.98
C ALA A 160 2.20 -1.10 -9.70
N CYS A 161 2.77 -0.39 -8.72
CA CYS A 161 3.08 -0.97 -7.40
C CYS A 161 1.83 -1.53 -6.72
N GLY A 162 0.70 -0.82 -6.77
CA GLY A 162 -0.58 -1.33 -6.27
C GLY A 162 -1.04 -2.59 -6.99
N VAL A 163 -0.89 -2.65 -8.32
CA VAL A 163 -1.23 -3.84 -9.12
C VAL A 163 -0.38 -5.04 -8.73
N HIS A 164 0.91 -4.85 -8.47
CA HIS A 164 1.78 -5.91 -7.95
C HIS A 164 1.24 -6.51 -6.65
N GLU A 165 0.89 -5.66 -5.69
CA GLU A 165 0.33 -6.10 -4.40
C GLU A 165 -1.07 -6.71 -4.50
N LEU A 166 -1.85 -6.34 -5.51
CA LEU A 166 -3.13 -6.97 -5.80
C LEU A 166 -2.94 -8.44 -6.19
N VAL A 167 -1.91 -8.77 -6.96
CA VAL A 167 -1.63 -10.16 -7.36
C VAL A 167 -1.33 -11.02 -6.14
N HIS A 168 -0.62 -10.48 -5.16
CA HIS A 168 -0.39 -11.16 -3.88
C HIS A 168 -1.71 -11.45 -3.15
N ASN A 169 -2.61 -10.47 -3.07
CA ASN A 169 -3.95 -10.61 -2.50
C ASN A 169 -4.80 -11.70 -3.21
N LEU A 170 -4.68 -11.80 -4.53
CA LEU A 170 -5.39 -12.78 -5.35
C LEU A 170 -4.76 -14.17 -5.26
N ARG A 171 -3.45 -14.26 -5.11
CA ARG A 171 -2.74 -15.55 -5.14
C ARG A 171 -2.76 -16.26 -3.79
N THR A 172 -2.54 -15.55 -2.70
CA THR A 172 -2.43 -16.14 -1.35
C THR A 172 -3.62 -17.04 -0.98
N PRO A 173 -4.89 -16.70 -1.26
CA PRO A 173 -6.03 -17.58 -0.97
C PRO A 173 -6.08 -18.87 -1.79
N ASN A 174 -5.29 -18.98 -2.87
CA ASN A 174 -5.35 -20.09 -3.82
C ASN A 174 -4.14 -21.05 -3.72
N ILE A 175 -3.30 -20.90 -2.69
CA ILE A 175 -2.14 -21.76 -2.46
C ILE A 175 -2.11 -22.30 -1.03
N GLU A 176 -1.76 -23.58 -0.87
CA GLU A 176 -1.65 -24.23 0.45
C GLU A 176 -0.19 -24.31 0.96
N THR A 177 0.74 -23.62 0.30
CA THR A 177 2.18 -23.79 0.53
C THR A 177 2.67 -22.97 1.71
N SER A 178 3.67 -23.47 2.44
CA SER A 178 4.49 -22.62 3.31
C SER A 178 5.43 -21.75 2.47
N PHE A 179 5.46 -20.45 2.77
CA PHE A 179 6.33 -19.48 2.09
C PHE A 179 7.81 -19.75 2.43
N ASN A 180 8.45 -20.61 1.64
CA ASN A 180 9.91 -20.74 1.60
C ASN A 180 10.50 -19.78 0.55
N LEU A 181 11.83 -19.69 0.46
CA LEU A 181 12.49 -18.78 -0.48
C LEU A 181 12.09 -19.03 -1.95
N VAL A 182 11.94 -20.29 -2.36
CA VAL A 182 11.54 -20.62 -3.75
C VAL A 182 10.13 -20.12 -4.03
N GLU A 183 9.23 -20.31 -3.07
CA GLU A 183 7.85 -19.84 -3.18
C GLU A 183 7.80 -18.31 -3.26
N TRP A 184 8.59 -17.59 -2.46
CA TRP A 184 8.70 -16.13 -2.54
C TRP A 184 9.19 -15.64 -3.90
N VAL A 185 10.20 -16.29 -4.49
CA VAL A 185 10.69 -15.92 -5.83
C VAL A 185 9.59 -16.09 -6.89
N ILE A 186 8.78 -17.14 -6.79
CA ILE A 186 7.63 -17.34 -7.68
C ILE A 186 6.54 -16.31 -7.42
N HIS A 187 6.26 -16.01 -6.14
CA HIS A 187 5.25 -15.04 -5.73
C HIS A 187 5.55 -13.65 -6.30
N GLU A 188 6.74 -13.12 -6.05
CA GLU A 188 7.17 -11.81 -6.55
C GLU A 188 7.30 -11.80 -8.08
N GLY A 189 7.88 -12.86 -8.67
CA GLY A 189 8.06 -12.93 -10.12
C GLY A 189 6.74 -12.95 -10.91
N LEU A 190 5.72 -13.66 -10.41
CA LEU A 190 4.40 -13.67 -11.04
C LEU A 190 3.67 -12.34 -10.90
N ALA A 191 3.79 -11.68 -9.75
CA ALA A 191 3.23 -10.34 -9.54
C ALA A 191 3.85 -9.31 -10.50
N GLU A 192 5.16 -9.36 -10.73
CA GLU A 192 5.85 -8.47 -11.66
C GLU A 192 5.41 -8.71 -13.12
N VAL A 193 5.31 -9.98 -13.55
CA VAL A 193 4.85 -10.32 -14.90
C VAL A 193 3.41 -9.84 -15.14
N PHE A 194 2.51 -10.10 -14.21
CA PHE A 194 1.12 -9.63 -14.32
C PHE A 194 1.05 -8.09 -14.35
N THR A 195 1.84 -7.42 -13.52
CA THR A 195 1.91 -5.96 -13.50
C THR A 195 2.37 -5.42 -14.86
N THR A 196 3.38 -6.03 -15.47
CA THR A 196 3.84 -5.68 -16.82
C THR A 196 2.76 -5.92 -17.88
N GLU A 197 1.99 -7.00 -17.80
CA GLU A 197 0.90 -7.28 -18.75
C GLU A 197 -0.22 -6.24 -18.66
N VAL A 198 -0.57 -5.80 -17.45
CA VAL A 198 -1.66 -4.84 -17.22
C VAL A 198 -1.20 -3.40 -17.47
N CYS A 199 -0.05 -3.02 -16.93
CA CYS A 199 0.42 -1.64 -16.87
C CYS A 199 1.32 -1.27 -18.06
N GLY A 200 1.90 -2.27 -18.74
CA GLY A 200 2.94 -2.10 -19.75
C GLY A 200 4.34 -2.22 -19.15
N LEU A 201 5.34 -2.24 -20.03
CA LEU A 201 6.74 -2.09 -19.64
C LEU A 201 7.01 -0.62 -19.28
N ASP A 202 7.81 -0.43 -18.24
CA ASP A 202 8.41 0.85 -17.87
C ASP A 202 9.15 1.55 -19.03
#